data_AF-A0A084SYM5-F1
#
_entry.id   AF-A0A084SYM5-F1
#
_cell.length_a   1.000
_cell.length_b   1.000
_cell.length_c   1.000
_cell.angle_alpha   90.00
_cell.angle_beta   90.00
_cell.angle_gamma   90.00
#
_symmetry.space_group_name_H-M   'P 1'
#
loop_
_entity.id
_entity.type
_entity.pdbx_description
1 polymer ?
#
loop_
_entity_poly.entity_id
_entity_poly.type
_entity_poly.pdbx_seq_one_letter_code
_entity_poly.pdbx_strand_id
1 'polypeptide(L)'
;MRLLGDGTVELCLQEDEALTGGVATLSFDTDIVCRRCSATPGAGCERCAGTGRERERVSFWLSIPARVANGTVLHPSVEPLKLAKPISFIVRVSRTR
;
A
#
# COMPACT_ATOMS: atom_id res chain seq x y z
N MET A 1 9.91 5.69 2.69
CA MET A 1 8.55 5.70 2.10
C MET A 1 7.78 6.89 2.62
N ARG A 2 6.89 7.46 1.82
CA ARG A 2 6.00 8.56 2.24
C ARG A 2 4.57 8.27 1.79
N LEU A 3 3.58 8.38 2.68
CA LEU A 3 2.17 8.23 2.33
C LEU A 3 1.64 9.58 1.79
N LEU A 4 1.09 9.56 0.59
CA LEU A 4 0.30 10.65 0.02
C LEU A 4 -1.17 10.40 0.40
N GLY A 5 -1.88 11.45 0.81
CA GLY A 5 -3.22 11.33 1.43
C GLY A 5 -4.33 10.76 0.54
N ASP A 6 -4.02 10.38 -0.70
CA ASP A 6 -4.90 9.82 -1.72
C ASP A 6 -4.83 8.28 -1.81
N GLY A 7 -4.00 7.62 -1.00
CA GLY A 7 -3.74 6.18 -1.10
C GLY A 7 -2.55 5.84 -2.00
N THR A 8 -1.77 6.84 -2.43
CA THR A 8 -0.50 6.66 -3.10
C THR A 8 0.65 6.64 -2.10
N VAL A 9 1.62 5.75 -2.26
CA VAL A 9 2.82 5.66 -1.43
C VAL A 9 4.05 5.90 -2.29
N GLU A 10 4.92 6.82 -1.86
CA GLU A 10 6.22 6.98 -2.50
C GLU A 10 7.18 5.88 -2.04
N LEU A 11 7.60 5.05 -2.99
CA LEU A 11 8.65 4.05 -2.85
C LEU A 11 9.98 4.67 -3.30
N CYS A 12 10.78 5.10 -2.33
CA CYS A 12 12.11 5.64 -2.61
C CYS A 12 13.08 4.48 -2.85
N LEU A 13 13.71 4.45 -4.03
CA LEU A 13 14.75 3.50 -4.40
C LEU A 13 16.04 4.26 -4.71
N GLN A 14 17.18 3.67 -4.38
CA GLN A 14 18.47 4.08 -4.93
C GLN A 14 18.61 3.64 -6.39
N GLU A 15 19.55 4.23 -7.13
CA GLU A 15 19.76 3.89 -8.55
C GLU A 15 20.13 2.42 -8.76
N ASP A 16 20.92 1.83 -7.88
CA ASP A 16 21.32 0.42 -7.92
C ASP A 16 20.14 -0.52 -7.63
N GLU A 17 19.29 -0.17 -6.66
CA GLU A 17 18.04 -0.88 -6.36
C GLU A 17 17.08 -0.81 -7.55
N ALA A 18 16.92 0.37 -8.16
CA ALA A 18 16.07 0.54 -9.33
C ALA A 18 16.61 -0.21 -10.56
N LEU A 19 17.94 -0.29 -10.71
CA LEU A 19 18.59 -1.01 -11.80
C LEU A 19 18.43 -2.53 -11.65
N THR A 20 18.64 -3.05 -10.44
CA THR A 20 18.63 -4.48 -10.16
C THR A 20 17.21 -5.03 -10.04
N GLY A 21 16.28 -4.23 -9.51
CA GLY A 21 14.95 -4.70 -9.12
C GLY A 21 15.01 -5.59 -7.88
N GLY A 22 13.91 -6.28 -7.58
CA GLY A 22 13.83 -7.19 -6.44
C GLY A 22 12.43 -7.31 -5.85
N VAL A 23 12.38 -7.59 -4.54
CA VAL A 23 11.15 -7.67 -3.77
C VAL A 23 11.26 -6.74 -2.57
N ALA A 24 10.24 -5.92 -2.36
CA ALA A 24 10.11 -5.08 -1.17
C ALA A 24 8.88 -5.47 -0.36
N THR A 25 9.02 -5.43 0.96
CA THR A 25 7.91 -5.59 1.89
C THR A 25 7.71 -4.27 2.64
N LEU A 26 6.52 -3.68 2.54
CA LEU A 26 6.19 -2.40 3.19
C LEU A 26 5.03 -2.60 4.15
N SER A 27 5.19 -2.20 5.42
CA SER A 27 4.14 -2.33 6.43
C SER A 27 3.74 -0.99 7.01
N PHE A 28 2.46 -0.64 6.94
CA PHE A 28 1.93 0.61 7.51
C PHE A 28 0.44 0.50 7.84
N ASP A 29 -0.05 1.42 8.67
CA ASP A 29 -1.45 1.46 9.06
C ASP A 29 -2.28 2.09 7.93
N THR A 30 -3.32 1.39 7.50
CA THR A 30 -4.26 1.85 6.47
C THR A 30 -5.69 1.45 6.83
N ASP A 31 -6.66 2.07 6.17
CA ASP A 31 -8.07 1.75 6.31
C ASP A 31 -8.40 0.48 5.52
N ILE A 32 -8.92 -0.53 6.20
CA ILE A 32 -9.51 -1.73 5.62
C ILE A 32 -11.04 -1.65 5.70
N VAL A 33 -11.72 -2.43 4.87
CA VAL A 33 -13.16 -2.67 5.04
C VAL A 33 -13.36 -3.36 6.39
N CYS A 34 -14.29 -2.84 7.20
CA CYS A 34 -14.62 -3.42 8.50
C CYS A 34 -14.94 -4.91 8.34
N ARG A 35 -14.20 -5.77 9.06
CA ARG A 35 -14.29 -7.23 8.88
C ARG A 35 -15.67 -7.73 9.25
N ARG A 36 -16.29 -7.13 10.28
CA ARG A 36 -17.68 -7.42 10.69
C ARG A 36 -18.69 -6.97 9.64
N CYS A 37 -18.54 -5.76 9.11
CA CYS A 37 -19.44 -5.24 8.07
C CYS A 37 -19.32 -5.98 6.74
N SER A 38 -18.14 -6.55 6.44
CA SER A 38 -17.93 -7.34 5.22
C SER A 38 -18.73 -8.65 5.20
N ALA A 39 -19.07 -9.18 6.38
CA ALA A 39 -19.90 -10.38 6.53
C ALA A 39 -21.38 -10.06 6.76
N THR A 40 -21.68 -8.90 7.35
CA THR A 40 -23.07 -8.46 7.60
C THR A 40 -23.15 -6.94 7.55
N PRO A 41 -23.93 -6.33 6.64
CA PRO A 41 -24.12 -4.89 6.59
C PRO A 41 -24.71 -4.41 7.92
N GLY A 42 -23.97 -3.59 8.66
CA GLY A 42 -24.36 -3.20 10.01
C GLY A 42 -24.35 -1.70 10.19
N ALA A 43 -25.50 -1.04 10.01
CA ALA A 43 -25.75 0.24 10.66
C ALA A 43 -25.60 0.02 12.19
N GLY A 44 -24.76 0.81 12.85
CA GLY A 44 -24.48 0.63 14.29
C GLY A 44 -23.44 -0.44 14.63
N CYS A 45 -22.58 -0.83 13.69
CA CYS A 45 -21.47 -1.75 14.01
C CYS A 45 -20.54 -1.13 15.07
N GLU A 46 -20.49 -1.73 16.26
CA GLU A 46 -19.64 -1.27 17.40
C GLU A 46 -18.15 -1.21 17.06
N ARG A 47 -17.72 -2.03 16.10
CA ARG A 47 -16.31 -2.16 15.71
C ARG A 47 -15.81 -1.02 14.84
N CYS A 48 -16.66 -0.50 13.95
CA CYS A 48 -16.33 0.63 13.08
C CYS A 48 -17.16 1.89 13.39
N ALA A 49 -17.96 1.88 14.46
CA ALA A 49 -18.95 2.91 14.80
C ALA A 49 -19.85 3.31 13.61
N GLY A 50 -20.18 2.35 12.74
CA GLY A 50 -20.99 2.58 11.54
C GLY A 50 -20.27 3.23 10.34
N THR A 51 -18.96 3.51 10.43
CA THR A 51 -18.18 4.08 9.31
C THR A 51 -17.87 3.07 8.19
N GLY A 52 -18.00 1.78 8.48
CA GLY A 52 -17.66 0.69 7.57
C GLY A 52 -16.15 0.46 7.39
N ARG A 53 -15.28 1.17 8.12
CA ARG A 53 -13.81 1.10 7.99
C ARG A 53 -13.14 0.82 9.33
N GLU A 54 -12.02 0.12 9.29
CA GLU A 54 -11.14 -0.13 10.44
C GLU A 54 -9.71 0.24 10.06
N ARG A 55 -8.93 0.80 10.99
CA ARG A 55 -7.51 1.08 10.77
C ARG A 55 -6.69 -0.11 11.25
N GLU A 56 -5.89 -0.68 10.35
CA GLU A 56 -5.10 -1.88 10.59
C GLU A 56 -3.70 -1.73 9.99
N ARG A 57 -2.69 -2.32 10.64
CA ARG A 57 -1.35 -2.43 10.06
C ARG A 57 -1.31 -3.52 9.00
N VAL A 58 -1.04 -3.13 7.75
CA VAL A 58 -1.04 -4.04 6.60
C VAL A 58 0.34 -4.10 5.97
N SER A 59 0.79 -5.30 5.63
CA SER A 59 2.06 -5.54 4.92
C SER A 59 1.80 -5.77 3.43
N PHE A 60 2.51 -5.06 2.57
CA PHE A 60 2.41 -5.18 1.11
C PHE A 60 3.69 -5.76 0.56
N TRP A 61 3.55 -6.76 -0.31
CA TRP A 61 4.65 -7.35 -1.06
C TRP A 61 4.65 -6.77 -2.46
N LEU A 62 5.77 -6.18 -2.87
CA LEU A 62 5.94 -5.54 -4.16
C LEU A 62 7.05 -6.25 -4.93
N SER A 63 6.75 -6.68 -6.15
CA SER A 63 7.77 -7.01 -7.12
C SER A 63 8.22 -5.73 -7.82
N ILE A 64 9.52 -5.43 -7.74
CA ILE A 64 10.14 -4.29 -8.39
C ILE A 64 10.87 -4.84 -9.63
N PRO A 65 10.43 -4.48 -10.84
CA PRO A 65 11.14 -4.88 -12.06
C PRO A 65 12.57 -4.32 -12.09
N ALA A 66 13.50 -5.07 -12.66
CA ALA A 66 14.82 -4.54 -12.97
C ALA A 66 14.70 -3.35 -13.94
N ARG A 67 15.56 -2.34 -13.74
CA ARG A 67 15.57 -1.08 -14.50
C ARG A 67 14.26 -0.30 -14.41
N VAL A 68 13.60 -0.33 -13.25
CA VAL A 68 12.35 0.41 -13.03
C VAL A 68 12.60 1.93 -13.15
N ALA A 69 11.74 2.62 -13.88
CA ALA A 69 11.88 4.05 -14.09
C ALA A 69 11.32 4.86 -12.92
N ASN A 70 11.90 6.03 -12.67
CA ASN A 70 11.33 7.03 -11.76
C ASN A 70 9.91 7.42 -12.21
N GLY A 71 8.96 7.47 -11.28
CA GLY A 71 7.55 7.74 -11.55
C GLY A 71 6.71 6.52 -11.95
N THR A 72 7.32 5.34 -12.11
CA THR A 72 6.57 4.09 -12.35
C THR A 72 5.61 3.84 -11.19
N VAL A 73 4.37 3.43 -11.50
CA VAL A 73 3.39 3.00 -10.50
C VAL A 73 3.42 1.47 -10.40
N LEU A 74 3.66 0.97 -9.19
CA LEU A 74 3.63 -0.45 -8.86
C LEU A 74 2.39 -0.74 -8.01
N HIS A 75 1.84 -1.94 -8.19
CA HIS A 75 0.75 -2.47 -7.38
C HIS A 75 1.24 -3.64 -6.53
N PRO A 76 0.65 -3.87 -5.34
CA PRO A 76 0.94 -5.06 -4.54
C PRO A 76 0.79 -6.33 -5.38
N SER A 77 1.74 -7.26 -5.24
CA SER A 77 1.62 -8.59 -5.84
C SER A 77 0.47 -9.39 -5.22
N VAL A 78 0.17 -9.11 -3.94
CA VAL A 78 -0.93 -9.70 -3.18
C VAL A 78 -1.50 -8.63 -2.27
N GLU A 79 -2.83 -8.52 -2.25
CA GLU A 79 -3.54 -7.75 -1.23
C GLU A 79 -3.88 -8.68 -0.05
N PRO A 80 -3.23 -8.54 1.12
CA PRO A 80 -3.45 -9.44 2.25
C PRO A 80 -4.81 -9.23 2.92
N LEU A 81 -5.44 -8.06 2.72
CA LEU A 81 -6.70 -7.66 3.33
C LEU A 81 -7.52 -6.84 2.34
N LYS A 82 -8.85 -6.85 2.49
CA LYS A 82 -9.76 -5.97 1.72
C LYS A 82 -9.57 -4.53 2.16
N LEU A 83 -8.75 -3.80 1.41
CA LEU A 83 -8.52 -2.37 1.65
C LEU A 83 -9.80 -1.57 1.40
N ALA A 84 -10.00 -0.49 2.17
CA ALA A 84 -11.11 0.43 1.93
C ALA A 84 -10.91 1.26 0.66
N LYS A 85 -9.64 1.43 0.24
CA LYS A 85 -9.23 2.05 -1.01
C LYS A 85 -8.02 1.30 -1.57
N PRO A 86 -7.90 1.16 -2.90
CA PRO A 86 -6.71 0.58 -3.50
C PRO A 86 -5.48 1.42 -3.16
N ILE A 87 -4.33 0.75 -3.01
CA ILE A 87 -3.05 1.41 -2.75
C ILE A 87 -2.14 1.24 -3.97
N SER A 88 -1.50 2.34 -4.34
CA SER A 88 -0.52 2.38 -5.44
C SER A 88 0.82 2.88 -4.94
N PHE A 89 1.92 2.38 -5.50
CA PHE A 89 3.27 2.75 -5.09
C PHE A 89 3.98 3.47 -6.23
N ILE A 90 4.22 4.76 -6.08
CA ILE A 90 4.98 5.54 -7.07
C ILE A 90 6.47 5.48 -6.76
N VAL A 91 7.26 5.02 -7.73
CA VAL A 91 8.70 4.90 -7.59
C VAL A 91 9.33 6.30 -7.63
N ARG A 92 10.21 6.57 -6.67
CA ARG A 92 11.08 7.75 -6.61
C ARG A 92 12.53 7.31 -6.57
N VAL A 93 13.26 7.47 -7.66
CA VAL A 93 14.67 7.10 -7.72
C VAL A 93 15.52 8.29 -7.28
N SER A 94 16.30 8.12 -6.21
CA SER A 94 17.30 9.10 -5.80
C SER A 94 18.67 8.72 -6.35
N ARG A 95 19.39 9.72 -6.89
CA ARG A 95 20.81 9.57 -7.21
C ARG A 95 21.62 9.72 -5.94
N THR A 96 22.32 8.68 -5.55
CA THR A 96 23.47 8.82 -4.64
C THR A 96 24.52 9.66 -5.37
N ARG A 97 24.88 10.80 -4.75
CA ARG A 97 25.97 11.67 -5.25
C ARG A 97 27.33 11.02 -5.01
#